data_AF-A0A563DK96-F1
#
_entry.id   AF-A0A563DK96-F1
#
_cell.length_a   1.000
_cell.length_b   1.000
_cell.length_c   1.000
_cell.angle_alpha   90.00
_cell.angle_beta   90.00
_cell.angle_gamma   90.00
#
_symmetry.space_group_name_H-M   'P 1'
#
loop_
_entity.id
_entity.type
_entity.pdbx_description
1 polymer ?
#
loop_
_entity_poly.entity_id
_entity_poly.type
_entity_poly.pdbx_seq_one_letter_code
_entity_poly.pdbx_strand_id
1 'polypeptide(L)'
;MSNLIKHKQTIHSIECLNKETEAAMELVLLESDLTVRKCMDTTLVINIEKAIHKKQIISAVRFAIINCSKVFKFSEKMDIETATFMAADLVDVFKYESFEDIILMLKMARQGKLGSNKGRFDNDTLFNIFVPTYLDMKAEEREKEKQNEKAELKRREEQPYKISPENKKKLDELIERLDKKKEKTEVPSSVLSNHQIFISRLPELCKNLSDKELKEQIQKAQSYKLSDAYEIYKTELEKRNEHKKTLSEKRKVGNPIKSRKQSD
;
A
#
# COMPACT_ATOMS: atom_id res chain seq x y z
N MET A 1 -12.04 -4.45 3.88
CA MET A 1 -13.16 -5.12 3.18
C MET A 1 -13.78 -4.27 2.07
N SER A 2 -13.92 -2.94 2.24
CA SER A 2 -14.51 -2.03 1.23
C SER A 2 -13.85 -2.12 -0.18
N ASN A 3 -12.51 -2.04 -0.28
CA ASN A 3 -11.83 -2.00 -1.59
C ASN A 3 -11.98 -3.28 -2.41
N LEU A 4 -12.08 -4.46 -1.77
CA LEU A 4 -12.27 -5.72 -2.50
C LEU A 4 -13.67 -5.82 -3.11
N ILE A 5 -14.68 -5.27 -2.42
CA ILE A 5 -16.06 -5.21 -2.92
C ILE A 5 -16.13 -4.28 -4.14
N LYS A 6 -15.56 -3.07 -4.01
CA LYS A 6 -15.48 -2.11 -5.13
C LYS A 6 -14.75 -2.69 -6.34
N HIS A 7 -13.64 -3.40 -6.11
CA HIS A 7 -12.88 -4.07 -7.17
C HIS A 7 -13.72 -5.12 -7.92
N LYS A 8 -14.47 -5.96 -7.20
CA LYS A 8 -15.37 -6.94 -7.80
C LYS A 8 -16.52 -6.29 -8.57
N GLN A 9 -17.06 -5.17 -8.05
CA GLN A 9 -18.12 -4.42 -8.72
C GLN A 9 -17.63 -3.87 -10.08
N THR A 10 -16.46 -3.23 -10.12
CA THR A 10 -15.92 -2.70 -11.38
C THR A 10 -15.68 -3.81 -12.40
N ILE A 11 -15.12 -4.95 -11.98
CA ILE A 11 -14.92 -6.12 -12.87
C ILE A 11 -16.26 -6.61 -13.42
N HIS A 12 -17.27 -6.75 -12.55
CA HIS A 12 -18.60 -7.18 -12.96
C HIS A 12 -19.23 -6.22 -13.99
N SER A 13 -19.10 -4.90 -13.80
CA SER A 13 -19.56 -3.91 -14.77
C SER A 13 -18.85 -4.05 -16.12
N ILE A 14 -17.54 -4.29 -16.14
CA ILE A 14 -16.77 -4.52 -17.38
C ILE A 14 -17.25 -5.80 -18.09
N GLU A 15 -17.51 -6.88 -17.34
CA GLU A 15 -18.04 -8.12 -17.90
C GLU A 15 -19.44 -7.94 -18.49
N CYS A 16 -20.32 -7.20 -17.82
CA CYS A 16 -21.67 -6.90 -18.30
C CYS A 16 -21.64 -6.04 -19.58
N LEU A 17 -20.78 -5.03 -19.65
CA LEU A 17 -20.62 -4.21 -20.86
C LEU A 17 -20.07 -4.98 -22.06
N ASN A 18 -19.39 -6.11 -21.82
CA ASN A 18 -18.92 -6.99 -22.88
C ASN A 18 -19.99 -7.97 -23.37
N LYS A 19 -21.16 -8.07 -22.72
CA LYS A 19 -22.28 -8.91 -23.17
C LYS A 19 -23.19 -8.12 -24.12
N GLU A 20 -23.26 -8.54 -25.37
CA GLU A 20 -23.93 -7.78 -26.45
C GLU A 20 -25.43 -7.52 -26.22
N THR A 21 -26.13 -8.41 -25.53
CA THR A 21 -27.60 -8.39 -25.43
C THR A 21 -28.16 -7.29 -24.52
N GLU A 22 -27.40 -6.77 -23.56
CA GLU A 22 -27.91 -5.79 -22.55
C GLU A 22 -26.92 -4.65 -22.24
N ALA A 23 -25.75 -4.62 -22.88
CA ALA A 23 -24.69 -3.66 -22.58
C ALA A 23 -25.13 -2.19 -22.63
N ALA A 24 -26.12 -1.83 -23.46
CA ALA A 24 -26.62 -0.46 -23.54
C ALA A 24 -27.40 -0.03 -22.29
N MET A 25 -28.25 -0.90 -21.74
CA MET A 25 -28.98 -0.61 -20.50
C MET A 25 -28.03 -0.61 -19.31
N GLU A 26 -27.09 -1.55 -19.26
CA GLU A 26 -26.05 -1.60 -18.23
C GLU A 26 -25.18 -0.33 -18.24
N LEU A 27 -24.84 0.18 -19.43
CA LEU A 27 -24.11 1.44 -19.56
C LEU A 27 -24.92 2.62 -18.97
N VAL A 28 -26.22 2.70 -19.24
CA VAL A 28 -27.08 3.76 -18.70
C VAL A 28 -27.21 3.66 -17.18
N LEU A 29 -27.37 2.45 -16.64
CA LEU A 29 -27.43 2.23 -15.19
C LEU A 29 -26.12 2.64 -14.52
N LEU A 30 -24.99 2.20 -15.07
CA LEU A 30 -23.67 2.58 -14.59
C LEU A 30 -23.51 4.09 -14.62
N GLU A 31 -23.80 4.74 -15.76
CA GLU A 31 -23.72 6.18 -15.91
C GLU A 31 -24.60 6.93 -14.90
N SER A 32 -25.80 6.45 -14.59
CA SER A 32 -26.74 7.12 -13.69
C SER A 32 -26.21 7.24 -12.27
N ASP A 33 -25.47 6.23 -11.79
CA ASP A 33 -24.95 6.19 -10.43
C ASP A 33 -23.65 7.00 -10.26
N LEU A 34 -22.90 7.23 -11.34
CA LEU A 34 -21.56 7.81 -11.30
C LEU A 34 -21.54 9.32 -11.03
N THR A 35 -20.65 9.70 -10.12
CA THR A 35 -20.25 11.08 -9.80
C THR A 35 -18.73 11.18 -9.66
N VAL A 36 -18.17 12.38 -9.80
CA VAL A 36 -16.70 12.60 -9.69
C VAL A 36 -16.18 12.09 -8.34
N ARG A 37 -16.92 12.34 -7.25
CA ARG A 37 -16.57 11.86 -5.90
C ARG A 37 -16.56 10.33 -5.83
N LYS A 38 -17.58 9.65 -6.36
CA LYS A 38 -17.60 8.18 -6.39
C LYS A 38 -16.43 7.60 -7.20
N CYS A 39 -16.01 8.27 -8.26
CA CYS A 39 -14.86 7.84 -9.07
C CYS A 39 -13.50 8.08 -8.39
N MET A 40 -13.42 8.85 -7.31
CA MET A 40 -12.21 8.92 -6.48
C MET A 40 -12.05 7.70 -5.58
N ASP A 41 -13.17 7.05 -5.30
CA ASP A 41 -13.30 5.95 -4.35
C ASP A 41 -13.21 4.57 -5.00
N THR A 42 -13.19 4.50 -6.33
CA THR A 42 -13.22 3.27 -7.14
C THR A 42 -11.82 2.69 -7.38
N THR A 43 -11.77 1.53 -8.03
CA THR A 43 -10.51 0.83 -8.28
C THR A 43 -9.82 1.37 -9.53
N LEU A 44 -8.52 1.65 -9.42
CA LEU A 44 -7.70 2.09 -10.55
C LEU A 44 -7.60 1.02 -11.66
N VAL A 45 -7.53 1.46 -12.91
CA VAL A 45 -7.39 0.62 -14.11
C VAL A 45 -6.18 -0.31 -13.99
N ILE A 46 -5.02 0.19 -13.54
CA ILE A 46 -3.81 -0.64 -13.34
C ILE A 46 -4.02 -1.83 -12.39
N ASN A 47 -4.94 -1.73 -11.43
CA ASN A 47 -5.23 -2.82 -10.51
C ASN A 47 -6.25 -3.79 -11.10
N ILE A 48 -7.14 -3.31 -11.97
CA ILE A 48 -8.11 -4.12 -12.72
C ILE A 48 -7.38 -4.95 -13.78
N GLU A 49 -6.38 -4.38 -14.47
CA GLU A 49 -5.53 -5.09 -15.46
C GLU A 49 -4.80 -6.31 -14.89
N LYS A 50 -4.56 -6.35 -13.58
CA LYS A 50 -3.97 -7.52 -12.91
C LYS A 50 -4.96 -8.67 -12.72
N ALA A 51 -6.25 -8.36 -12.68
CA ALA A 51 -7.32 -9.32 -12.40
C ALA A 51 -8.00 -9.81 -13.68
N ILE A 52 -8.14 -8.95 -14.70
CA ILE A 52 -8.77 -9.28 -15.97
C ILE A 52 -7.88 -8.93 -17.17
N HIS A 53 -8.09 -9.62 -18.29
CA HIS A 53 -7.31 -9.35 -19.51
C HIS A 53 -7.58 -7.93 -20.03
N LYS A 54 -6.51 -7.17 -20.34
CA LYS A 54 -6.59 -5.81 -20.91
C LYS A 54 -7.56 -5.70 -22.10
N LYS A 55 -7.66 -6.75 -22.92
CA LYS A 55 -8.61 -6.86 -24.03
C LYS A 55 -10.07 -6.65 -23.61
N GLN A 56 -10.48 -7.14 -22.44
CA GLN A 56 -11.85 -6.99 -21.94
C GLN A 56 -12.14 -5.54 -21.53
N ILE A 57 -11.15 -4.86 -20.94
CA ILE A 57 -11.25 -3.44 -20.57
C ILE A 57 -11.38 -2.60 -21.84
N ILE A 58 -10.48 -2.81 -22.82
CA ILE A 58 -10.51 -2.11 -24.10
C ILE A 58 -11.85 -2.33 -24.82
N SER A 59 -12.38 -3.56 -24.80
CA SER A 59 -13.67 -3.87 -25.43
C SER A 59 -14.83 -3.11 -24.77
N ALA A 60 -14.86 -3.03 -23.43
CA ALA A 60 -15.88 -2.28 -22.70
C ALA A 60 -15.76 -0.77 -22.96
N VAL A 61 -14.54 -0.21 -22.95
CA VAL A 61 -14.30 1.20 -23.27
C VAL A 61 -14.69 1.51 -24.73
N ARG A 62 -14.31 0.66 -25.68
CA ARG A 62 -14.72 0.77 -27.09
C ARG A 62 -16.24 0.82 -27.23
N PHE A 63 -16.95 -0.04 -26.52
CA PHE A 63 -18.42 -0.01 -26.51
C PHE A 63 -18.95 1.33 -26.00
N ALA A 64 -18.38 1.87 -24.92
CA ALA A 64 -18.77 3.18 -24.41
C ALA A 64 -18.48 4.32 -25.40
N ILE A 65 -17.32 4.29 -26.08
CA ILE A 65 -16.94 5.27 -27.12
C ILE A 65 -17.92 5.25 -28.28
N ILE A 66 -18.22 4.06 -28.83
CA ILE A 66 -19.17 3.91 -29.95
C ILE A 66 -20.56 4.41 -29.56
N ASN A 67 -21.01 4.18 -28.33
CA ASN A 67 -22.31 4.69 -27.89
C ASN A 67 -22.28 6.20 -27.64
N CYS A 68 -21.16 6.75 -27.18
CA CYS A 68 -20.95 8.18 -27.06
C CYS A 68 -20.99 8.86 -28.44
N SER A 69 -20.29 8.31 -29.44
CA SER A 69 -20.18 8.88 -30.78
C SER A 69 -21.55 9.02 -31.46
N LYS A 70 -22.46 8.05 -31.29
CA LYS A 70 -23.82 8.08 -31.87
C LYS A 70 -24.64 9.33 -31.57
N VAL A 71 -24.32 10.06 -30.50
CA VAL A 71 -25.07 11.26 -30.10
C VAL A 71 -24.52 12.54 -30.76
N PHE A 72 -23.32 12.48 -31.34
CA PHE A 72 -22.70 13.63 -31.99
C PHE A 72 -23.14 13.76 -33.46
N LYS A 73 -23.65 14.94 -33.81
CA LYS A 73 -24.27 15.23 -35.12
C LYS A 73 -23.31 15.06 -36.31
N PHE A 74 -22.02 15.29 -36.11
CA PHE A 74 -21.00 15.25 -37.17
C PHE A 74 -20.08 14.04 -37.07
N SER A 75 -20.36 13.07 -36.19
CA SER A 75 -19.65 11.80 -36.29
C SER A 75 -20.30 11.00 -37.41
N GLU A 76 -19.57 10.82 -38.51
CA GLU A 76 -19.79 9.67 -39.38
C GLU A 76 -19.75 8.40 -38.49
N LYS A 77 -20.46 7.33 -38.86
CA LYS A 77 -20.52 6.11 -38.03
C LYS A 77 -19.08 5.70 -37.68
N MET A 78 -18.72 5.88 -36.41
CA MET A 78 -17.36 5.65 -35.96
C MET A 78 -17.00 4.20 -36.23
N ASP A 79 -15.93 4.00 -36.98
CA ASP A 79 -15.46 2.67 -37.34
C ASP A 79 -14.97 1.91 -36.09
N ILE A 80 -15.16 0.60 -36.10
CA ILE A 80 -14.84 -0.28 -34.96
C ILE A 80 -13.33 -0.27 -34.71
N GLU A 81 -12.50 -0.24 -35.74
CA GLU A 81 -11.05 -0.23 -35.58
C GLU A 81 -10.61 1.10 -34.96
N THR A 82 -11.13 2.22 -35.50
CA THR A 82 -10.87 3.56 -34.95
C THR A 82 -11.26 3.65 -33.47
N ALA A 83 -12.45 3.19 -33.11
CA ALA A 83 -12.90 3.14 -31.71
C ALA A 83 -12.04 2.22 -30.85
N THR A 84 -11.50 1.14 -31.42
CA THR A 84 -10.61 0.20 -30.70
C THR A 84 -9.27 0.86 -30.39
N PHE A 85 -8.67 1.58 -31.34
CA PHE A 85 -7.44 2.35 -31.11
C PHE A 85 -7.65 3.44 -30.05
N MET A 86 -8.72 4.23 -30.19
CA MET A 86 -9.07 5.25 -29.19
C MET A 86 -9.30 4.67 -27.79
N ALA A 87 -9.93 3.49 -27.70
CA ALA A 87 -10.12 2.80 -26.43
C ALA A 87 -8.81 2.32 -25.80
N ALA A 88 -7.89 1.79 -26.60
CA ALA A 88 -6.58 1.37 -26.12
C ALA A 88 -5.78 2.57 -25.58
N ASP A 89 -5.75 3.67 -26.33
CA ASP A 89 -5.07 4.90 -25.95
C ASP A 89 -5.70 5.51 -24.67
N LEU A 90 -7.03 5.51 -24.56
CA LEU A 90 -7.71 5.98 -23.34
C LEU A 90 -7.36 5.13 -22.12
N VAL A 91 -7.32 3.80 -22.25
CA VAL A 91 -6.95 2.91 -21.14
C VAL A 91 -5.52 3.21 -20.67
N ASP A 92 -4.61 3.53 -21.59
CA ASP A 92 -3.23 3.88 -21.24
C ASP A 92 -3.13 5.25 -20.57
N VAL A 93 -3.88 6.25 -21.03
CA VAL A 93 -3.94 7.58 -20.39
C VAL A 93 -4.58 7.51 -19.00
N PHE A 94 -5.65 6.74 -18.83
CA PHE A 94 -6.37 6.57 -17.57
C PHE A 94 -5.81 5.45 -16.69
N LYS A 95 -4.57 5.00 -16.93
CA LYS A 95 -3.94 3.90 -16.16
C LYS A 95 -3.97 4.12 -14.65
N TYR A 96 -3.78 5.36 -14.21
CA TYR A 96 -3.79 5.77 -12.81
C TYR A 96 -5.12 6.35 -12.33
N GLU A 97 -6.13 6.30 -13.18
CA GLU A 97 -7.51 6.68 -12.88
C GLU A 97 -8.38 5.41 -12.85
N SER A 98 -9.68 5.56 -12.56
CA SER A 98 -10.61 4.42 -12.52
C SER A 98 -11.29 4.19 -13.86
N PHE A 99 -11.82 2.98 -14.08
CA PHE A 99 -12.62 2.67 -15.27
C PHE A 99 -13.88 3.55 -15.33
N GLU A 100 -14.47 3.80 -14.16
CA GLU A 100 -15.64 4.65 -13.98
C GLU A 100 -15.38 6.09 -14.41
N ASP A 101 -14.15 6.60 -14.26
CA ASP A 101 -13.78 7.93 -14.75
C ASP A 101 -13.93 8.06 -16.27
N ILE A 102 -13.53 7.02 -17.01
CA ILE A 102 -13.66 7.00 -18.48
C ILE A 102 -15.13 7.06 -18.87
N ILE A 103 -15.98 6.27 -18.22
CA ILE A 103 -17.43 6.25 -18.47
C ILE A 103 -18.07 7.59 -18.10
N LEU A 104 -17.71 8.16 -16.95
CA LEU A 104 -18.23 9.44 -16.49
C LEU A 104 -17.80 10.58 -17.41
N MET A 105 -16.55 10.59 -17.87
CA MET A 105 -16.05 11.56 -18.84
C MET A 105 -16.87 11.48 -20.13
N LEU A 106 -17.08 10.29 -20.70
CA LEU A 106 -17.88 10.12 -21.92
C LEU A 106 -19.34 10.56 -21.72
N LYS A 107 -19.92 10.32 -20.54
CA LYS A 107 -21.25 10.83 -20.16
C LYS A 107 -21.26 12.37 -20.13
N MET A 108 -20.26 13.00 -19.51
CA MET A 108 -20.16 14.47 -19.42
C MET A 108 -19.91 15.12 -20.79
N ALA A 109 -19.12 14.47 -21.66
CA ALA A 109 -18.94 14.84 -23.05
C ALA A 109 -20.28 14.85 -23.80
N ARG A 110 -21.07 13.77 -23.66
CA ARG A 110 -22.39 13.65 -24.28
C ARG A 110 -23.39 14.70 -23.77
N GLN A 111 -23.25 15.13 -22.52
CA GLN A 111 -24.03 16.22 -21.93
C GLN A 111 -23.53 17.62 -22.35
N GLY A 112 -22.41 17.72 -23.07
CA GLY A 112 -21.81 19.01 -23.47
C GLY A 112 -21.13 19.76 -22.32
N LYS A 113 -20.83 19.10 -21.19
CA LYS A 113 -20.21 19.73 -20.02
C LYS A 113 -18.70 19.91 -20.14
N LEU A 114 -18.04 19.14 -20.99
CA LEU A 114 -16.58 19.14 -21.17
C LEU A 114 -16.08 20.12 -22.24
N GLY A 115 -16.95 21.00 -22.75
CA GLY A 115 -16.60 22.02 -23.75
C GLY A 115 -17.35 21.87 -25.08
N SER A 116 -17.20 22.89 -25.93
CA SER A 116 -17.86 22.96 -27.25
C SER A 116 -17.01 22.26 -28.30
N ASN A 117 -17.45 21.09 -28.75
CA ASN A 117 -16.78 20.30 -29.78
C ASN A 117 -17.32 20.53 -31.20
N LYS A 118 -18.05 21.63 -31.45
CA LYS A 118 -18.77 21.87 -32.72
C LYS A 118 -19.58 20.65 -33.20
N GLY A 119 -19.96 19.74 -32.30
CA GLY A 119 -20.67 18.50 -32.59
C GLY A 119 -19.84 17.38 -33.24
N ARG A 120 -18.50 17.45 -33.26
CA ARG A 120 -17.61 16.38 -33.74
C ARG A 120 -17.08 15.52 -32.58
N PHE A 121 -16.94 14.23 -32.84
CA PHE A 121 -16.33 13.29 -31.89
C PHE A 121 -15.22 12.52 -32.60
N ASP A 122 -13.99 13.02 -32.45
CA ASP A 122 -12.76 12.47 -33.01
C ASP A 122 -11.66 12.37 -31.94
N ASN A 123 -10.52 11.79 -32.33
CA ASN A 123 -9.37 11.61 -31.45
C ASN A 123 -8.88 12.96 -30.90
N ASP A 124 -8.81 14.00 -31.74
CA ASP A 124 -8.44 15.35 -31.34
C ASP A 124 -9.35 15.91 -30.24
N THR A 125 -10.67 15.88 -30.45
CA THR A 125 -11.65 16.33 -29.45
C THR A 125 -11.52 15.54 -28.14
N LEU A 126 -11.37 14.23 -28.23
CA LEU A 126 -11.31 13.37 -27.05
C LEU A 126 -10.06 13.68 -26.21
N PHE A 127 -8.88 13.64 -26.81
CA PHE A 127 -7.62 13.74 -26.06
C PHE A 127 -7.16 15.17 -25.79
N ASN A 128 -7.52 16.15 -26.63
CA ASN A 128 -7.10 17.54 -26.42
C ASN A 128 -8.15 18.37 -25.67
N ILE A 129 -9.43 17.98 -25.68
CA ILE A 129 -10.49 18.74 -25.00
C ILE A 129 -11.06 17.95 -23.82
N PHE A 130 -11.61 16.76 -24.05
CA PHE A 130 -12.39 16.06 -23.02
C PHE A 130 -11.52 15.50 -21.90
N VAL A 131 -10.43 14.82 -22.23
CA VAL A 131 -9.53 14.23 -21.23
C VAL A 131 -8.92 15.29 -20.32
N PRO A 132 -8.29 16.38 -20.83
CA PRO A 132 -7.70 17.39 -19.95
C PRO A 132 -8.75 18.08 -19.09
N THR A 133 -9.88 18.49 -19.69
CA THR A 133 -10.98 19.15 -18.96
C THR A 133 -11.53 18.27 -17.83
N TYR A 134 -11.67 16.97 -18.06
CA TYR A 134 -12.13 16.03 -17.04
C TYR A 134 -11.12 15.88 -15.89
N LEU A 135 -9.84 15.72 -16.21
CA LEU A 135 -8.79 15.59 -15.20
C LEU A 135 -8.65 16.86 -14.36
N ASP A 136 -8.79 18.04 -14.97
CA ASP A 136 -8.78 19.32 -14.27
C ASP A 136 -9.96 19.44 -13.31
N MET A 137 -11.18 19.14 -13.76
CA MET A 137 -12.36 19.10 -12.88
C MET A 137 -12.20 18.11 -11.72
N LYS A 138 -11.60 16.94 -11.97
CA LYS A 138 -11.33 15.96 -10.93
C LYS A 138 -10.28 16.47 -9.93
N ALA A 139 -9.27 17.18 -10.41
CA ALA A 139 -8.26 17.80 -9.57
C ALA A 139 -8.86 18.92 -8.69
N GLU A 140 -9.73 19.75 -9.24
CA GLU A 140 -10.46 20.78 -8.48
C GLU A 140 -11.32 20.18 -7.38
N GLU A 141 -12.07 19.11 -7.69
CA GLU A 141 -12.93 18.46 -6.70
C GLU A 141 -12.11 17.82 -5.57
N ARG A 142 -10.92 17.30 -5.90
CA ARG A 142 -9.99 16.73 -4.92
C ARG A 142 -9.43 17.80 -4.00
N GLU A 143 -9.17 18.99 -4.51
CA GLU A 143 -8.71 20.13 -3.70
C GLU A 143 -9.84 20.64 -2.80
N LYS A 144 -11.08 20.74 -3.31
CA LYS A 144 -12.25 21.10 -2.48
C LYS A 144 -12.47 20.12 -1.34
N GLU A 145 -12.32 18.82 -1.58
CA GLU A 145 -12.47 17.80 -0.53
C GLU A 145 -11.41 17.98 0.57
N LYS A 146 -10.14 18.16 0.18
CA LYS A 146 -9.07 18.48 1.14
C LYS A 146 -9.32 19.76 1.92
N GLN A 147 -9.86 20.79 1.27
CA GLN A 147 -10.21 22.05 1.94
C GLN A 147 -11.36 21.85 2.93
N ASN A 148 -12.37 21.07 2.57
CA ASN A 148 -13.48 20.72 3.45
C ASN A 148 -13.01 19.89 4.66
N GLU A 149 -12.16 18.89 4.45
CA GLU A 149 -11.57 18.11 5.55
C GLU A 149 -10.77 18.99 6.51
N LYS A 150 -9.95 19.90 5.98
CA LYS A 150 -9.20 20.88 6.81
C LYS A 150 -10.14 21.81 7.56
N ALA A 151 -11.21 22.27 6.94
CA ALA A 151 -12.21 23.14 7.57
C ALA A 151 -12.99 22.40 8.67
N GLU A 152 -13.35 21.13 8.45
CA GLU A 152 -13.99 20.30 9.47
C GLU A 152 -13.06 20.03 10.66
N LEU A 153 -11.78 19.77 10.40
CA LEU A 153 -10.80 19.56 11.47
C LEU A 153 -10.68 20.80 12.36
N LYS A 154 -10.55 21.99 11.75
CA LYS A 154 -10.55 23.27 12.47
C LYS A 154 -11.83 23.49 13.27
N ARG A 155 -13.00 23.21 12.68
CA ARG A 155 -14.28 23.30 13.40
C ARG A 155 -14.35 22.35 14.58
N ARG A 156 -13.78 21.15 14.49
CA ARG A 156 -13.71 20.19 15.61
C ARG A 156 -12.75 20.66 16.71
N GLU A 157 -11.64 21.30 16.34
CA GLU A 157 -10.69 21.90 17.29
C GLU A 157 -11.27 23.14 17.98
N GLU A 158 -12.06 23.94 17.27
CA GLU A 158 -12.73 25.15 17.79
C GLU A 158 -13.98 24.86 18.63
N GLN A 159 -14.57 23.67 18.50
CA GLN A 159 -15.63 23.26 19.42
C GLN A 159 -15.03 23.02 20.81
N PRO A 160 -15.51 23.71 21.86
CA PRO A 160 -15.06 23.44 23.22
C PRO A 160 -15.42 21.99 23.53
N TYR A 161 -14.39 21.16 23.68
CA TYR A 161 -14.51 19.74 23.99
C TYR A 161 -15.36 19.58 25.26
N LYS A 162 -16.66 19.30 25.13
CA LYS A 162 -17.55 19.03 26.26
C LYS A 162 -17.20 17.65 26.80
N ILE A 163 -16.19 17.58 27.66
CA ILE A 163 -15.89 16.35 28.39
C ILE A 163 -17.14 16.00 29.20
N SER A 164 -17.78 14.88 28.86
CA SER A 164 -18.90 14.33 29.63
C SER A 164 -18.48 14.23 31.11
N PRO A 165 -19.36 14.58 32.07
CA PRO A 165 -19.06 14.51 33.50
C PRO A 165 -18.60 13.11 33.92
N GLU A 166 -19.04 12.04 33.25
CA GLU A 166 -18.57 10.67 33.48
C GLU A 166 -17.10 10.45 33.06
N ASN A 167 -16.67 11.07 31.96
CA ASN A 167 -15.29 10.96 31.49
C ASN A 167 -14.35 11.81 32.35
N LYS A 168 -14.82 12.93 32.91
CA LYS A 168 -14.08 13.69 33.94
C LYS A 168 -13.87 12.81 35.17
N LYS A 169 -14.94 12.19 35.69
CA LYS A 169 -14.84 11.28 36.84
C LYS A 169 -13.88 10.11 36.58
N LYS A 170 -13.95 9.46 35.41
CA LYS A 170 -13.02 8.38 35.04
C LYS A 170 -11.57 8.85 34.93
N LEU A 171 -11.36 10.08 34.45
CA LEU A 171 -10.03 10.69 34.38
C LEU A 171 -9.51 11.04 35.78
N ASP A 172 -10.36 11.63 36.63
CA ASP A 172 -10.06 11.96 38.02
C ASP A 172 -9.74 10.67 38.81
N GLU A 173 -10.51 9.60 38.62
CA GLU A 173 -10.22 8.28 39.19
C GLU A 173 -8.91 7.70 38.67
N LEU A 174 -8.54 7.95 37.40
CA LEU A 174 -7.26 7.51 36.83
C LEU A 174 -6.09 8.30 37.42
N ILE A 175 -6.23 9.62 37.53
CA ILE A 175 -5.25 10.53 38.14
C ILE A 175 -5.06 10.14 39.61
N GLU A 176 -6.16 9.91 40.33
CA GLU A 176 -6.11 9.50 41.73
C GLU A 176 -5.50 8.10 41.90
N ARG A 177 -5.74 7.16 40.98
CA ARG A 177 -5.03 5.87 40.95
C ARG A 177 -3.55 6.02 40.66
N LEU A 178 -3.15 6.95 39.79
CA LEU A 178 -1.75 7.22 39.47
C LEU A 178 -1.03 7.92 40.62
N ASP A 179 -1.69 8.84 41.33
CA ASP A 179 -1.14 9.49 42.51
C ASP A 179 -1.14 8.58 43.74
N LYS A 180 -2.13 7.68 43.90
CA LYS A 180 -2.09 6.61 44.92
C LYS A 180 -1.01 5.58 44.62
N LYS A 181 -0.65 5.37 43.35
CA LYS A 181 0.52 4.55 42.95
C LYS A 181 1.87 5.26 43.20
N LYS A 182 1.86 6.52 43.66
CA LYS A 182 3.03 7.21 44.24
C LYS A 182 3.10 7.07 45.76
N GLU A 183 2.41 6.10 46.38
CA GLU A 183 2.97 5.55 47.61
C GLU A 183 4.38 5.07 47.30
N LYS A 184 5.34 5.63 48.03
CA LYS A 184 6.79 5.46 47.92
C LYS A 184 7.17 3.99 47.75
N THR A 185 7.12 3.49 46.52
CA THR A 185 8.11 2.53 46.11
C THR A 185 9.33 3.39 45.87
N GLU A 186 10.30 3.33 46.77
CA GLU A 186 11.66 3.78 46.48
C GLU A 186 11.94 3.34 45.05
N VAL A 187 12.05 4.29 44.13
CA VAL A 187 12.42 3.97 42.75
C VAL A 187 13.79 3.35 42.92
N PRO A 188 13.98 2.02 42.72
CA PRO A 188 15.34 1.52 42.70
C PRO A 188 15.96 2.26 41.53
N SER A 189 17.10 2.90 41.76
CA SER A 189 17.91 3.73 40.83
C SER A 189 18.39 2.98 39.58
N SER A 190 17.66 1.95 39.18
CA SER A 190 18.10 0.75 38.49
C SER A 190 17.64 0.65 37.04
N VAL A 191 17.01 1.69 36.49
CA VAL A 191 16.87 1.75 35.03
C VAL A 191 18.27 1.77 34.38
N LEU A 192 19.26 2.38 35.04
CA LEU A 192 20.68 2.23 34.73
C LEU A 192 21.26 0.87 35.15
N SER A 193 20.84 0.31 36.29
CA SER A 193 21.32 -1.02 36.73
C SER A 193 20.85 -2.16 35.82
N ASN A 194 19.74 -2.04 35.08
CA ASN A 194 19.27 -3.08 34.15
C ASN A 194 20.25 -3.30 32.99
N HIS A 195 20.93 -2.25 32.53
CA HIS A 195 21.98 -2.39 31.52
C HIS A 195 23.24 -3.04 32.11
N GLN A 196 23.68 -2.60 33.29
CA GLN A 196 24.84 -3.18 33.97
C GLN A 196 24.64 -4.67 34.31
N ILE A 197 23.44 -5.05 34.75
CA ILE A 197 23.04 -6.42 35.05
C ILE A 197 22.94 -7.26 33.77
N PHE A 198 22.46 -6.66 32.67
CA PHE A 198 22.43 -7.33 31.38
C PHE A 198 23.84 -7.62 30.86
N ILE A 199 24.73 -6.62 30.87
CA ILE A 199 26.13 -6.75 30.45
C ILE A 199 26.88 -7.77 31.31
N SER A 200 26.64 -7.82 32.62
CA SER A 200 27.30 -8.80 33.50
C SER A 200 26.79 -10.24 33.33
N ARG A 201 25.53 -10.44 32.94
CA ARG A 201 24.94 -11.76 32.65
C ARG A 201 25.15 -12.22 31.20
N LEU A 202 25.52 -11.30 30.31
CA LEU A 202 25.70 -11.58 28.89
C LEU A 202 26.73 -12.70 28.62
N PRO A 203 27.91 -12.75 29.27
CA PRO A 203 28.90 -13.80 29.02
C PRO A 203 28.39 -15.21 29.36
N GLU A 204 27.54 -15.35 30.37
CA GLU A 204 26.94 -16.65 30.74
C GLU A 204 25.90 -17.09 29.73
N LEU A 205 25.06 -16.17 29.26
CA LEU A 205 24.10 -16.43 28.19
C LEU A 205 24.80 -16.80 26.88
N CYS A 206 25.94 -16.16 26.58
CA CYS A 206 26.76 -16.45 25.40
C CYS A 206 27.32 -17.87 25.40
N LYS A 207 27.57 -18.49 26.56
CA LYS A 207 28.03 -19.88 26.63
C LYS A 207 26.94 -20.89 26.26
N ASN A 208 25.68 -20.54 26.53
CA ASN A 208 24.53 -21.42 26.27
C ASN A 208 23.94 -21.25 24.87
N LEU A 209 24.35 -20.23 24.11
CA LEU A 209 23.87 -19.95 22.75
C LEU A 209 24.54 -20.85 21.70
N SER A 210 23.80 -21.25 20.67
CA SER A 210 24.38 -21.97 19.53
C SER A 210 25.26 -21.06 18.65
N ASP A 211 26.18 -21.64 17.88
CA ASP A 211 27.09 -20.89 16.99
C ASP A 211 26.34 -20.05 15.92
N LYS A 212 25.12 -20.47 15.56
CA LYS A 212 24.25 -19.76 14.60
C LYS A 212 23.59 -18.55 15.27
N GLU A 213 23.03 -18.73 16.46
CA GLU A 213 22.37 -17.66 17.22
C GLU A 213 23.38 -16.59 17.67
N LEU A 214 24.60 -16.97 18.01
CA LEU A 214 25.66 -16.03 18.38
C LEU A 214 25.99 -15.07 17.21
N LYS A 215 26.03 -15.57 15.97
CA LYS A 215 26.25 -14.73 14.78
C LYS A 215 25.08 -13.79 14.49
N GLU A 216 23.84 -14.24 14.70
CA GLU A 216 22.66 -13.40 14.56
C GLU A 216 22.60 -12.28 15.60
N GLN A 217 23.02 -12.56 16.85
CA GLN A 217 23.08 -11.54 17.91
C GLN A 217 24.18 -10.51 17.67
N ILE A 218 25.32 -10.91 17.07
CA ILE A 218 26.37 -9.98 16.64
C ILE A 218 25.84 -9.01 15.59
N GLN A 219 25.09 -9.49 14.58
CA GLN A 219 24.51 -8.62 13.55
C GLN A 219 23.49 -7.63 14.13
N LYS A 220 22.64 -8.10 15.06
CA LYS A 220 21.69 -7.23 15.77
C LYS A 220 22.42 -6.19 16.64
N ALA A 221 23.46 -6.59 17.37
CA ALA A 221 24.24 -5.67 18.19
C ALA A 221 24.92 -4.57 17.36
N GLN A 222 25.40 -4.90 16.14
CA GLN A 222 25.94 -3.93 15.19
C GLN A 222 24.88 -2.95 14.68
N SER A 223 23.68 -3.44 14.34
CA SER A 223 22.60 -2.56 13.84
C SER A 223 22.12 -1.56 14.89
N TYR A 224 22.15 -1.94 16.17
CA TYR A 224 21.71 -1.11 17.29
C TYR A 224 22.82 -0.29 17.96
N LYS A 225 24.06 -0.32 17.45
CA LYS A 225 25.23 0.41 17.98
C LYS A 225 25.51 0.16 19.49
N LEU A 226 25.26 -1.05 19.97
CA LEU A 226 25.51 -1.44 21.36
C LEU A 226 26.97 -1.93 21.50
N SER A 227 27.91 -1.01 21.75
CA SER A 227 29.35 -1.30 21.79
C SER A 227 29.71 -2.39 22.80
N ASP A 228 29.19 -2.28 24.02
CA ASP A 228 29.57 -3.15 25.15
C ASP A 228 29.08 -4.60 24.97
N ALA A 229 27.87 -4.79 24.43
CA ALA A 229 27.34 -6.12 24.16
C ALA A 229 28.03 -6.77 22.95
N TYR A 230 28.41 -5.98 21.95
CA TYR A 230 29.10 -6.45 20.74
C TYR A 230 30.48 -7.03 21.05
N GLU A 231 31.26 -6.36 21.92
CA GLU A 231 32.58 -6.83 22.33
C GLU A 231 32.52 -8.17 23.07
N ILE A 232 31.52 -8.36 23.92
CA ILE A 232 31.31 -9.61 24.67
C ILE A 232 30.97 -10.77 23.71
N TYR A 233 30.07 -10.56 22.74
CA TYR A 233 29.73 -11.58 21.75
C TYR A 233 30.93 -11.95 20.85
N LYS A 234 31.74 -10.97 20.45
CA LYS A 234 32.93 -11.19 19.62
C LYS A 234 34.00 -11.97 20.37
N THR A 235 34.25 -11.61 21.63
CA THR A 235 35.23 -12.29 22.50
C THR A 235 34.85 -13.76 22.73
N GLU A 236 33.56 -14.07 22.91
CA GLU A 236 33.12 -15.46 23.08
C GLU A 236 33.24 -16.27 21.78
N LEU A 237 32.97 -15.66 20.61
CA LEU A 237 33.17 -16.30 19.32
C LEU A 237 34.66 -16.63 19.06
N GLU A 238 35.57 -15.73 19.42
CA GLU A 238 37.01 -15.94 19.33
C GLU A 238 37.47 -17.09 20.23
N LYS A 239 37.00 -17.15 21.48
CA LYS A 239 37.27 -18.29 22.39
C LYS A 239 36.81 -19.63 21.83
N ARG A 240 35.63 -19.70 21.22
CA ARG A 240 35.12 -20.94 20.58
C ARG A 240 36.00 -21.38 19.40
N ASN A 241 36.52 -20.42 18.63
CA ASN A 241 37.40 -20.71 17.50
C ASN A 241 38.79 -21.15 17.96
N GLU A 242 39.35 -20.53 19.00
CA GLU A 242 40.61 -20.96 19.62
C GLU A 242 40.51 -22.35 20.26
N HIS A 243 39.37 -22.66 20.90
CA HIS A 243 39.13 -23.98 21.46
C HIS A 243 39.02 -25.06 20.37
N LYS A 244 38.33 -24.76 19.25
CA LYS A 244 38.29 -25.65 18.07
C LYS A 244 39.69 -25.83 17.44
N LYS A 245 40.51 -24.78 17.40
CA LYS A 245 41.88 -24.82 16.87
C LYS A 245 42.81 -25.67 17.74
N THR A 246 42.79 -25.47 19.06
CA THR A 246 43.57 -26.28 20.03
C THR A 246 43.13 -27.75 20.08
N LEU A 247 41.84 -28.05 19.91
CA LEU A 247 41.34 -29.42 19.75
C LEU A 247 41.83 -30.07 18.44
N SER A 248 41.94 -29.29 17.35
CA SER A 248 42.48 -29.79 16.08
C SER A 248 44.00 -30.01 16.11
N GLU A 249 44.75 -29.20 16.87
CA GLU A 249 46.19 -29.35 17.07
C GLU A 249 46.52 -30.55 17.97
N LYS A 250 45.77 -30.77 19.05
CA LYS A 250 45.91 -31.99 19.88
C LYS A 250 45.62 -33.28 19.11
N ARG A 251 44.72 -33.24 18.11
CA ARG A 251 44.47 -34.39 17.20
C ARG A 251 45.62 -34.64 16.20
N LYS A 252 46.43 -33.63 15.86
CA LYS A 252 47.61 -33.80 15.00
C LYS A 252 48.83 -34.38 15.73
N VAL A 253 48.96 -34.14 17.04
CA VAL A 253 50.09 -34.64 17.84
C VAL A 253 49.90 -36.09 18.33
N GLY A 254 48.66 -36.61 18.30
CA GLY A 254 48.32 -37.95 18.81
C GLY A 254 48.42 -39.12 17.81
N ASN A 255 49.04 -38.96 16.64
CA ASN A 255 49.11 -40.04 15.65
C ASN A 255 50.56 -40.48 15.37
N PRO A 256 51.12 -41.43 16.16
CA PRO A 256 52.39 -42.06 15.80
C PRO A 256 52.16 -43.07 14.68
N ILE A 257 52.88 -42.83 13.59
CA ILE A 257 53.09 -43.73 12.46
C ILE A 257 53.47 -45.12 12.98
N LYS A 258 52.58 -46.12 12.82
CA LYS A 258 52.98 -47.53 12.85
C LYS A 258 53.47 -47.93 11.45
N SER A 259 54.74 -47.66 11.19
CA SER A 259 55.53 -48.45 10.26
C SER A 259 55.91 -49.76 10.96
N ARG A 260 55.44 -50.90 10.47
CA ARG A 260 56.12 -52.18 10.71
C ARG A 260 56.10 -53.02 9.44
N LYS A 261 57.33 -53.26 8.96
CA LYS A 261 57.73 -54.25 7.96
C LYS A 261 57.46 -55.68 8.43
N GLN A 262 57.64 -56.60 7.48
CA GLN A 262 57.87 -58.06 7.55
C GLN A 262 56.60 -58.90 7.35
N SER A 263 56.36 -59.42 6.15
CA SER A 263 56.96 -60.59 5.47
C SER A 263 56.38 -61.90 5.99
N ASP A 264 55.47 -62.47 5.21
CA ASP A 264 55.65 -63.74 4.48
C ASP A 264 54.76 -63.73 3.23
#